data_AF-A0A1F5A6J9-F1
#
_entry.id   AF-A0A1F5A6J9-F1
#
_cell.length_a   1.000
_cell.length_b   1.000
_cell.length_c   1.000
_cell.angle_alpha   90.00
_cell.angle_beta   90.00
_cell.angle_gamma   90.00
#
_symmetry.space_group_name_H-M   'P 1'
#
loop_
_entity.id
_entity.type
_entity.pdbx_description
1 polymer ?
#
loop_
_entity_poly.entity_id
_entity_poly.type
_entity_poly.pdbx_seq_one_letter_code
_entity_poly.pdbx_strand_id
1 'polypeptide(L)'
;MKKPTYKRILLKLGGESLSGEKGYGIDIQKINFISKEIAEIREFGVQIAIVMGGGNIFRGQEGSEKGINRVSADYMGMLATIINALALQDSLEKLDIETRVQTAIEMKAIAEPYIRRRAIRHLEKNRVVILAAGTGNPYFTTDTAAALRAIELNAEAILKATKVDGIYESDPLKNSKAIKFNSLGFLEFLNKGLKVMDATSISLCMENNIPVIVFNFNTIGNIRRVVFGEKIGTIVKGE
;
A
#
# COMPACT_ATOMS: atom_id res chain seq x y z
N MET A 1 -1.49 28.41 -2.89
CA MET A 1 -1.29 27.04 -3.39
C MET A 1 -2.55 26.22 -3.13
N LYS A 2 -2.92 25.30 -4.03
CA LYS A 2 -4.07 24.40 -3.84
C LYS A 2 -3.79 23.53 -2.59
N LYS A 3 -4.79 23.30 -1.74
CA LYS A 3 -4.65 22.41 -0.57
C LYS A 3 -4.86 20.96 -1.00
N PRO A 4 -4.16 19.98 -0.39
CA PRO A 4 -4.44 18.57 -0.64
C PRO A 4 -5.87 18.23 -0.21
N THR A 5 -6.52 17.35 -0.97
CA THR A 5 -7.87 16.83 -0.64
C THR A 5 -7.79 15.91 0.57
N TYR A 6 -6.72 15.12 0.66
CA TYR A 6 -6.46 14.21 1.77
C TYR A 6 -5.26 14.70 2.60
N LYS A 7 -5.48 14.97 3.89
CA LYS A 7 -4.42 15.39 4.83
C LYS A 7 -3.63 14.22 5.37
N ARG A 8 -4.27 13.05 5.50
CA ARG A 8 -3.62 11.81 5.95
C ARG A 8 -4.02 10.68 5.01
N ILE A 9 -3.02 10.03 4.44
CA ILE A 9 -3.23 8.90 3.52
C ILE A 9 -2.54 7.66 4.03
N LEU A 10 -3.05 6.50 3.60
CA LEU A 10 -2.30 5.26 3.64
C LEU A 10 -1.95 4.84 2.21
N LEU A 11 -0.66 4.86 1.88
CA LEU A 11 -0.14 4.39 0.61
C LEU A 11 0.16 2.89 0.70
N LYS A 12 -0.58 2.06 -0.04
CA LYS A 12 -0.31 0.64 -0.14
C LYS A 12 0.54 0.37 -1.38
N LEU A 13 1.76 -0.10 -1.17
CA LEU A 13 2.69 -0.50 -2.23
C LEU A 13 2.74 -2.02 -2.33
N GLY A 14 2.55 -2.58 -3.52
CA GLY A 14 2.85 -4.00 -3.77
C GLY A 14 4.35 -4.26 -3.72
N GLY A 15 4.80 -5.46 -3.32
CA GLY A 15 6.24 -5.76 -3.30
C GLY A 15 6.86 -5.66 -4.71
N GLU A 16 6.08 -6.02 -5.72
CA GLU A 16 6.42 -5.96 -7.16
C GLU A 16 6.63 -4.54 -7.66
N SER A 17 6.25 -3.52 -6.88
CA SER A 17 6.60 -2.13 -7.21
C SER A 17 8.10 -1.89 -7.09
N LEU A 18 8.81 -2.73 -6.31
CA LEU A 18 10.24 -2.64 -6.08
C LEU A 18 11.08 -3.53 -6.98
N SER A 19 10.51 -4.47 -7.74
CA SER A 19 11.31 -5.52 -8.42
C SER A 19 11.94 -5.12 -9.77
N GLY A 20 11.68 -3.89 -10.25
CA GLY A 20 12.17 -3.44 -11.56
C GLY A 20 11.78 -4.37 -12.72
N GLU A 21 12.64 -4.42 -13.74
CA GLU A 21 12.47 -5.31 -14.91
C GLU A 21 12.80 -6.78 -14.59
N LYS A 22 13.64 -7.03 -13.59
CA LYS A 22 14.06 -8.39 -13.19
C LYS A 22 12.91 -9.21 -12.60
N GLY A 23 11.85 -8.56 -12.13
CA GLY A 23 10.66 -9.21 -11.59
C GLY A 23 10.84 -9.86 -10.21
N TYR A 24 12.05 -9.80 -9.64
CA TYR A 24 12.33 -10.22 -8.26
C TYR A 24 13.31 -9.27 -7.57
N GLY A 25 13.35 -9.29 -6.24
CA GLY A 25 14.29 -8.51 -5.43
C GLY A 25 13.92 -7.02 -5.34
N ILE A 26 14.93 -6.18 -5.07
CA ILE A 26 14.76 -4.73 -4.87
C ILE A 26 15.62 -3.98 -5.90
N ASP A 27 14.96 -3.14 -6.69
CA ASP A 27 15.53 -2.25 -7.69
C ASP A 27 15.67 -0.85 -7.10
N ILE A 28 16.92 -0.36 -7.08
CA ILE A 28 17.28 0.93 -6.48
C ILE A 28 16.66 2.10 -7.25
N GLN A 29 16.49 1.99 -8.58
CA GLN A 29 15.86 3.07 -9.34
C GLN A 29 14.37 3.18 -9.01
N LYS A 30 13.68 2.04 -8.86
CA LYS A 30 12.27 2.02 -8.44
C LYS A 30 12.06 2.57 -7.04
N ILE A 31 12.90 2.20 -6.08
CA ILE A 31 12.76 2.70 -4.70
C ILE A 31 13.08 4.19 -4.60
N ASN A 32 14.06 4.68 -5.35
CA ASN A 32 14.39 6.10 -5.46
C ASN A 32 13.23 6.89 -6.09
N PHE A 33 12.60 6.34 -7.14
CA PHE A 33 11.43 6.95 -7.76
C PHE A 33 10.27 7.08 -6.76
N ILE A 34 9.94 6.00 -6.04
CA ILE A 34 8.89 6.02 -5.01
C ILE A 34 9.22 7.05 -3.91
N SER A 35 10.48 7.08 -3.46
CA SER A 35 10.91 8.00 -2.41
C SER A 35 10.77 9.47 -2.82
N LYS A 36 11.04 9.79 -4.09
CA LYS A 36 10.83 11.14 -4.65
C LYS A 36 9.36 11.53 -4.74
N GLU A 37 8.49 10.61 -5.17
CA GLU A 37 7.03 10.88 -5.17
C GLU A 37 6.50 11.12 -3.75
N ILE A 38 6.99 10.37 -2.76
CA ILE A 38 6.65 10.55 -1.34
C ILE A 38 7.18 11.90 -0.83
N ALA A 39 8.41 12.26 -1.19
CA ALA A 39 9.02 13.54 -0.83
C ALA A 39 8.15 14.71 -1.32
N GLU A 40 7.75 14.68 -2.60
CA GLU A 40 6.91 15.70 -3.22
C GLU A 40 5.59 15.89 -2.46
N ILE A 41 4.86 14.81 -2.14
CA ILE A 41 3.57 14.97 -1.43
C ILE A 41 3.72 15.40 0.03
N ARG A 42 4.85 15.05 0.67
CA ARG A 42 5.15 15.47 2.05
C ARG A 42 5.36 16.98 2.16
N GLU A 43 5.93 17.63 1.15
CA GLU A 43 6.12 19.09 1.12
C GLU A 43 4.80 19.86 1.24
N PHE A 44 3.67 19.24 0.87
CA PHE A 44 2.34 19.82 1.02
C PHE A 44 1.68 19.57 2.39
N GLY A 45 2.44 19.04 3.36
CA GLY A 45 1.97 18.78 4.73
C GLY A 45 1.08 17.53 4.87
N VAL A 46 1.14 16.64 3.89
CA VAL A 46 0.38 15.38 3.90
C VAL A 46 1.07 14.39 4.84
N GLN A 47 0.31 13.79 5.74
CA GLN A 47 0.76 12.74 6.65
C GLN A 47 0.67 11.39 5.96
N ILE A 48 1.79 10.67 5.88
CA ILE A 48 1.93 9.49 5.02
C ILE A 48 2.23 8.27 5.86
N ALA A 49 1.29 7.33 5.89
CA ALA A 49 1.53 5.96 6.31
C ALA A 49 1.71 5.07 5.07
N ILE A 50 2.60 4.09 5.14
CA ILE A 50 2.90 3.19 4.02
C ILE A 50 2.73 1.76 4.48
N VAL A 51 2.04 0.92 3.70
CA VAL A 51 2.02 -0.53 3.89
C VAL A 51 2.73 -1.20 2.72
N MET A 52 3.74 -2.01 3.04
CA MET A 52 4.57 -2.70 2.05
C MET A 52 4.11 -4.14 1.82
N GLY A 53 3.96 -4.51 0.54
CA GLY A 53 3.89 -5.89 0.09
C GLY A 53 5.26 -6.57 0.10
N GLY A 54 5.28 -7.91 0.09
CA GLY A 54 6.51 -8.72 0.10
C GLY A 54 6.74 -9.59 -1.14
N GLY A 55 5.83 -9.52 -2.12
CA GLY A 55 5.76 -10.50 -3.20
C GLY A 55 6.89 -10.45 -4.24
N ASN A 56 7.75 -9.43 -4.21
CA ASN A 56 9.01 -9.39 -4.96
C ASN A 56 10.12 -10.28 -4.37
N ILE A 57 10.02 -10.65 -3.09
CA ILE A 57 10.98 -11.52 -2.40
C ILE A 57 10.33 -12.88 -2.14
N PHE A 58 9.13 -12.89 -1.56
CA PHE A 58 8.43 -14.12 -1.25
C PHE A 58 6.91 -13.96 -1.25
N ARG A 59 6.21 -14.90 -1.88
CA ARG A 59 4.74 -14.99 -1.90
C ARG A 59 4.30 -16.24 -1.16
N GLY A 60 3.58 -16.07 -0.05
CA GLY A 60 3.11 -17.17 0.81
C GLY A 60 2.29 -18.22 0.07
N GLN A 61 1.40 -17.78 -0.82
CA GLN A 61 0.58 -18.69 -1.64
C GLN A 61 1.43 -19.56 -2.56
N GLU A 62 2.38 -18.98 -3.30
CA GLU A 62 3.28 -19.72 -4.20
C GLU A 62 4.20 -20.68 -3.43
N GLY A 63 4.65 -20.27 -2.24
CA GLY A 63 5.41 -21.15 -1.36
C GLY A 63 4.59 -22.36 -0.88
N SER A 64 3.32 -22.14 -0.55
CA SER A 64 2.41 -23.20 -0.10
C SER A 64 2.08 -24.19 -1.22
N GLU A 65 1.88 -23.71 -2.44
CA GLU A 65 1.68 -24.55 -3.63
C GLU A 65 2.90 -25.43 -3.92
N LYS A 66 4.09 -25.02 -3.48
CA LYS A 66 5.35 -25.76 -3.57
C LYS A 66 5.62 -26.67 -2.36
N GLY A 67 4.65 -26.85 -1.47
CA GLY A 67 4.72 -27.80 -0.34
C GLY A 67 5.18 -27.21 0.99
N ILE A 68 5.40 -25.89 1.08
CA ILE A 68 5.67 -25.23 2.38
C ILE A 68 4.36 -25.14 3.17
N ASN A 69 4.40 -25.34 4.49
CA ASN A 69 3.23 -25.09 5.33
C ASN A 69 2.75 -23.64 5.16
N ARG A 70 1.44 -23.45 4.97
CA ARG A 70 0.85 -22.13 4.70
C ARG A 70 1.21 -21.08 5.74
N VAL A 71 1.21 -21.43 7.02
CA VAL A 71 1.56 -20.51 8.12
C VAL A 71 3.02 -20.07 8.00
N SER A 72 3.94 -21.02 7.80
CA SER A 72 5.36 -20.72 7.58
C SER A 72 5.57 -19.84 6.35
N ALA A 73 4.87 -20.13 5.25
CA ALA A 73 4.97 -19.36 4.02
C ALA A 73 4.47 -17.92 4.20
N ASP A 74 3.39 -17.71 4.96
CA ASP A 74 2.89 -16.36 5.27
C ASP A 74 3.87 -15.60 6.18
N TYR A 75 4.51 -16.25 7.16
CA TYR A 75 5.59 -15.63 7.95
C TYR A 75 6.79 -15.23 7.10
N MET A 76 7.20 -16.07 6.14
CA MET A 76 8.24 -15.70 5.17
C MET A 76 7.83 -14.47 4.34
N GLY A 77 6.56 -14.41 3.92
CA GLY A 77 6.00 -13.22 3.26
C GLY A 77 6.02 -11.97 4.15
N MET A 78 5.71 -12.10 5.43
CA MET A 78 5.79 -11.00 6.40
C MET A 78 7.23 -10.51 6.58
N LEU A 79 8.21 -11.41 6.69
CA LEU A 79 9.64 -11.04 6.71
C LEU A 79 10.06 -10.30 5.44
N ALA A 80 9.57 -10.73 4.27
CA ALA A 80 9.82 -10.02 3.01
C ALA A 80 9.29 -8.57 3.03
N THR A 81 8.12 -8.31 3.64
CA THR A 81 7.63 -6.93 3.79
C THR A 81 8.55 -6.06 4.64
N ILE A 82 9.22 -6.66 5.64
CA ILE A 82 10.14 -5.96 6.55
C ILE A 82 11.43 -5.59 5.80
N ILE A 83 11.97 -6.51 5.00
CA ILE A 83 13.14 -6.24 4.14
C ILE A 83 12.84 -5.05 3.21
N ASN A 84 11.66 -5.05 2.56
CA ASN A 84 11.23 -3.95 1.72
C ASN A 84 11.06 -2.63 2.48
N ALA A 85 10.54 -2.68 3.70
CA ALA A 85 10.36 -1.51 4.55
C ALA A 85 11.70 -0.87 4.93
N LEU A 86 12.70 -1.67 5.28
CA LEU A 86 14.06 -1.18 5.58
C LEU A 86 14.72 -0.55 4.37
N ALA A 87 14.58 -1.14 3.19
CA ALA A 87 15.11 -0.55 1.96
C ALA A 87 14.44 0.81 1.65
N LEU A 88 13.12 0.91 1.83
CA LEU A 88 12.39 2.16 1.59
C LEU A 88 12.76 3.21 2.65
N GLN A 89 12.97 2.79 3.89
CA GLN A 89 13.43 3.63 4.98
C GLN A 89 14.74 4.33 4.61
N ASP A 90 15.78 3.55 4.24
CA ASP A 90 17.09 4.07 3.85
C ASP A 90 17.00 5.04 2.65
N SER A 91 16.20 4.69 1.64
CA SER A 91 16.00 5.53 0.45
C SER A 91 15.32 6.87 0.78
N LEU A 92 14.37 6.89 1.72
CA LEU A 92 13.72 8.13 2.17
C LEU A 92 14.65 8.96 3.06
N GLU A 93 15.42 8.32 3.94
CA GLU A 93 16.36 9.01 4.84
C GLU A 93 17.51 9.66 4.06
N LYS A 94 17.92 9.10 2.93
CA LYS A 94 18.85 9.74 1.96
C LYS A 94 18.30 11.02 1.32
N LEU A 95 17.00 11.27 1.43
CA LEU A 95 16.34 12.51 1.00
C LEU A 95 16.00 13.41 2.21
N ASP A 96 16.67 13.21 3.35
CA ASP A 96 16.46 13.94 4.60
C ASP A 96 15.03 13.86 5.16
N ILE A 97 14.31 12.78 4.81
CA ILE A 97 12.97 12.51 5.33
C ILE A 97 13.07 11.67 6.59
N GLU A 98 12.61 12.20 7.72
CA GLU A 98 12.47 11.39 8.93
C GLU A 98 11.42 10.30 8.73
N THR A 99 11.82 9.05 8.96
CA THR A 99 10.93 7.89 8.82
C THR A 99 10.90 7.04 10.09
N ARG A 100 9.88 6.19 10.22
CA ARG A 100 9.82 5.15 11.26
C ARG A 100 9.23 3.87 10.70
N VAL A 101 10.01 2.80 10.70
CA VAL A 101 9.51 1.45 10.42
C VAL A 101 8.88 0.89 11.68
N GLN A 102 7.63 0.43 11.57
CA GLN A 102 6.92 -0.27 12.62
C GLN A 102 6.41 -1.63 12.13
N THR A 103 6.56 -2.67 12.94
CA THR A 103 6.23 -4.05 12.57
C THR A 103 5.09 -4.61 13.41
N ALA A 104 4.21 -5.39 12.78
CA ALA A 104 3.15 -6.12 13.49
C ALA A 104 3.69 -7.31 14.32
N ILE A 105 4.83 -7.87 13.91
CA ILE A 105 5.58 -8.88 14.66
C ILE A 105 6.76 -8.18 15.32
N GLU A 106 6.95 -8.36 16.63
CA GLU A 106 8.02 -7.70 17.37
C GLU A 106 9.40 -8.15 16.87
N MET A 107 10.26 -7.18 16.52
CA MET A 107 11.63 -7.42 16.07
C MET A 107 12.59 -6.48 16.78
N LYS A 108 13.02 -6.89 17.98
CA LYS A 108 13.96 -6.12 18.81
C LYS A 108 15.22 -5.77 18.00
N ALA A 109 15.71 -4.55 18.17
CA ALA A 109 16.85 -3.93 17.47
C ALA A 109 16.66 -3.60 15.97
N ILE A 110 15.65 -4.13 15.28
CA ILE A 110 15.47 -3.89 13.83
C ILE A 110 14.43 -2.80 13.56
N ALA A 111 13.27 -2.88 14.19
CA ALA A 111 12.17 -1.95 13.95
C ALA A 111 11.33 -1.74 15.23
N GLU A 112 10.59 -0.63 15.28
CA GLU A 112 9.67 -0.40 16.40
C GLU A 112 8.50 -1.40 16.33
N PRO A 113 7.98 -1.92 17.46
CA PRO A 113 6.69 -2.59 17.42
C PRO A 113 5.60 -1.59 17.04
N TYR A 114 4.61 -2.04 16.24
CA TYR A 114 3.45 -1.22 15.93
C TYR A 114 2.64 -0.91 17.19
N ILE A 115 2.55 0.38 17.51
CA ILE A 115 1.69 0.88 18.58
C ILE A 115 0.92 2.06 17.98
N ARG A 116 -0.40 1.91 17.83
CA ARG A 116 -1.27 2.91 17.21
C ARG A 116 -1.01 4.35 17.64
N ARG A 117 -0.97 4.60 18.96
CA ARG A 117 -0.74 5.96 19.51
C ARG A 117 0.63 6.52 19.14
N ARG A 118 1.66 5.67 19.05
CA ARG A 118 3.00 6.07 18.63
C ARG A 118 3.05 6.38 17.14
N ALA A 119 2.42 5.55 16.31
CA ALA A 119 2.29 5.78 14.87
C ALA A 119 1.63 7.13 14.57
N ILE A 120 0.48 7.42 15.21
CA ILE A 120 -0.20 8.72 15.09
C ILE A 120 0.74 9.86 15.51
N ARG A 121 1.48 9.71 16.60
CA ARG A 121 2.41 10.75 17.06
C ARG A 121 3.55 11.00 16.08
N HIS A 122 4.04 9.97 15.38
CA HIS A 122 5.03 10.14 14.32
C HIS A 122 4.43 10.88 13.11
N LEU A 123 3.22 10.52 12.68
CA LEU A 123 2.51 11.20 11.60
C LEU A 123 2.26 12.69 11.91
N GLU A 124 1.86 13.03 13.14
CA GLU A 124 1.70 14.42 13.60
C GLU A 124 2.99 15.24 13.54
N LYS A 125 4.15 14.58 13.68
CA LYS A 125 5.48 15.18 13.53
C LYS A 125 5.98 15.21 12.09
N ASN A 126 5.08 14.95 11.12
CA ASN A 126 5.40 14.91 9.70
C ASN A 126 6.47 13.86 9.34
N ARG A 127 6.54 12.76 10.08
CA ARG A 127 7.39 11.61 9.76
C ARG A 127 6.62 10.64 8.88
N VAL A 128 7.32 9.99 7.95
CA VAL A 128 6.74 8.88 7.18
C VAL A 128 6.74 7.62 8.03
N VAL A 129 5.58 7.01 8.22
CA VAL A 129 5.45 5.76 8.99
C VAL A 129 5.33 4.59 8.02
N ILE A 130 6.29 3.66 8.06
CA ILE A 130 6.31 2.46 7.20
C ILE A 130 5.89 1.26 8.04
N LEU A 131 4.79 0.62 7.66
CA LEU A 131 4.14 -0.46 8.37
C LEU A 131 4.43 -1.77 7.66
N ALA A 132 5.06 -2.70 8.38
CA ALA A 132 5.47 -4.00 7.87
C ALA A 132 4.95 -5.16 8.73
N ALA A 133 5.16 -6.38 8.24
CA ALA A 133 4.59 -7.63 8.74
C ALA A 133 3.05 -7.70 8.68
N GLY A 134 2.41 -6.89 7.83
CA GLY A 134 0.96 -6.96 7.59
C GLY A 134 0.12 -6.82 8.87
N THR A 135 -0.80 -7.77 9.07
CA THR A 135 -1.62 -7.86 10.29
C THR A 135 -0.89 -8.58 11.43
N GLY A 136 0.29 -9.17 11.16
CA GLY A 136 1.01 -10.08 12.06
C GLY A 136 0.46 -11.51 12.07
N ASN A 137 -0.63 -11.78 11.34
CA ASN A 137 -1.32 -13.06 11.34
C ASN A 137 -1.26 -13.72 9.94
N PRO A 138 -1.00 -15.03 9.86
CA PRO A 138 -1.19 -15.81 8.63
C PRO A 138 -2.62 -15.72 8.09
N TYR A 139 -2.84 -16.13 6.84
CA TYR A 139 -4.11 -16.09 6.11
C TYR A 139 -4.62 -14.71 5.70
N PHE A 140 -4.00 -13.62 6.16
CA PHE A 140 -4.35 -12.26 5.77
C PHE A 140 -3.42 -11.72 4.69
N THR A 141 -3.98 -10.86 3.82
CA THR A 141 -3.19 -10.18 2.80
C THR A 141 -2.64 -8.85 3.33
N THR A 142 -1.69 -8.27 2.61
CA THR A 142 -1.25 -6.89 2.87
C THR A 142 -2.30 -5.84 2.52
N ASP A 143 -3.30 -6.17 1.69
CA ASP A 143 -4.43 -5.29 1.41
C ASP A 143 -5.36 -5.23 2.63
N THR A 144 -5.60 -6.36 3.30
CA THR A 144 -6.31 -6.37 4.60
C THR A 144 -5.55 -5.58 5.66
N ALA A 145 -4.23 -5.71 5.72
CA ALA A 145 -3.41 -4.90 6.62
C ALA A 145 -3.51 -3.40 6.29
N ALA A 146 -3.51 -3.02 5.01
CA ALA A 146 -3.70 -1.63 4.59
C ALA A 146 -5.04 -1.06 5.05
N ALA A 147 -6.14 -1.82 4.90
CA ALA A 147 -7.45 -1.42 5.41
C ALA A 147 -7.44 -1.23 6.93
N LEU A 148 -6.94 -2.23 7.67
CA LEU A 148 -6.83 -2.17 9.14
C LEU A 148 -6.03 -0.95 9.61
N ARG A 149 -4.83 -0.75 9.05
CA ARG A 149 -3.95 0.36 9.46
C ARG A 149 -4.51 1.72 9.05
N ALA A 150 -5.26 1.81 7.95
CA ALA A 150 -5.90 3.05 7.55
C ALA A 150 -6.95 3.48 8.57
N ILE A 151 -7.77 2.53 9.04
CA ILE A 151 -8.76 2.76 10.10
C ILE A 151 -8.07 3.21 11.39
N GLU A 152 -7.10 2.44 11.87
CA GLU A 152 -6.41 2.75 13.13
C GLU A 152 -5.71 4.10 13.09
N LEU A 153 -5.14 4.47 11.95
CA LEU A 153 -4.42 5.73 11.78
C LEU A 153 -5.33 6.88 11.33
N ASN A 154 -6.64 6.69 11.24
CA ASN A 154 -7.59 7.69 10.74
C ASN A 154 -7.16 8.27 9.38
N ALA A 155 -6.69 7.42 8.47
CA ALA A 155 -6.39 7.85 7.10
C ALA A 155 -7.69 8.19 6.38
N GLU A 156 -7.67 9.29 5.62
CA GLU A 156 -8.82 9.78 4.86
C GLU A 156 -8.99 9.04 3.53
N ALA A 157 -7.95 8.34 3.07
CA ALA A 157 -7.99 7.48 1.89
C ALA A 157 -6.88 6.42 1.91
N ILE A 158 -7.15 5.29 1.25
CA ILE A 158 -6.14 4.30 0.88
C ILE A 158 -5.78 4.51 -0.58
N LEU A 159 -4.50 4.74 -0.84
CA LEU A 159 -3.95 4.86 -2.18
C LEU A 159 -3.27 3.53 -2.52
N LYS A 160 -3.91 2.73 -3.37
CA LYS A 160 -3.38 1.43 -3.79
C LYS A 160 -2.63 1.57 -5.11
N ALA A 161 -1.30 1.53 -5.02
CA ALA A 161 -0.40 1.55 -6.16
C ALA A 161 -0.43 0.22 -6.92
N THR A 162 -0.79 0.26 -8.20
CA THR A 162 -0.83 -0.91 -9.09
C THR A 162 -0.05 -0.68 -10.38
N LYS A 163 0.22 -1.75 -11.14
CA LYS A 163 0.82 -1.65 -12.50
C LYS A 163 -0.20 -1.17 -13.54
N VAL A 164 -1.47 -1.50 -13.35
CA VAL A 164 -2.59 -1.00 -14.16
C VAL A 164 -3.10 0.33 -13.63
N ASP A 165 -3.75 1.10 -14.47
CA ASP A 165 -4.22 2.47 -14.21
C ASP A 165 -5.63 2.54 -13.62
N GLY A 166 -6.15 1.45 -13.05
CA GLY A 166 -7.42 1.42 -12.34
C GLY A 166 -7.98 0.00 -12.22
N ILE A 167 -9.27 -0.08 -11.91
CA ILE A 167 -10.03 -1.32 -11.83
C ILE A 167 -10.80 -1.48 -13.14
N TYR A 168 -10.75 -2.69 -13.68
CA TYR A 168 -11.38 -3.07 -14.94
C TYR A 168 -12.42 -4.17 -14.70
N GLU A 169 -13.41 -4.28 -15.59
CA GLU A 169 -14.40 -5.35 -15.56
C GLU A 169 -13.79 -6.75 -15.75
N SER A 170 -12.64 -6.82 -16.44
CA SER A 170 -11.86 -8.03 -16.68
C SER A 170 -10.38 -7.66 -16.81
N ASP A 171 -9.49 -8.65 -16.76
CA ASP A 171 -8.04 -8.41 -16.81
C ASP A 171 -7.64 -7.73 -18.14
N PRO A 172 -7.20 -6.45 -18.13
CA PRO A 172 -6.90 -5.72 -19.35
C PRO A 172 -5.66 -6.26 -20.07
N LEU A 173 -4.82 -7.06 -19.39
CA LEU A 173 -3.68 -7.72 -20.02
C LEU A 173 -4.09 -8.96 -20.84
N LYS A 174 -5.29 -9.50 -20.58
CA LYS A 174 -5.85 -10.66 -21.29
C LYS A 174 -7.01 -10.30 -22.21
N ASN A 175 -7.74 -9.24 -21.91
CA ASN A 175 -8.88 -8.76 -22.68
C ASN A 175 -8.66 -7.30 -23.09
N SER A 176 -8.35 -7.06 -24.35
CA SER A 176 -8.16 -5.71 -24.91
C SER A 176 -9.44 -4.86 -24.93
N LYS A 177 -10.61 -5.48 -24.77
CA LYS A 177 -11.90 -4.78 -24.67
C LYS A 177 -12.30 -4.44 -23.24
N ALA A 178 -11.47 -4.76 -22.24
CA ALA A 178 -11.79 -4.54 -20.84
C ALA A 178 -12.07 -3.04 -20.58
N ILE A 179 -13.26 -2.75 -20.06
CA ILE A 179 -13.66 -1.39 -19.72
C ILE A 179 -13.18 -1.04 -18.31
N LYS A 180 -12.55 0.13 -18.17
CA LYS A 180 -12.11 0.68 -16.89
C LYS A 180 -13.26 1.40 -16.19
N PHE A 181 -13.40 1.17 -14.89
CA PHE A 181 -14.32 1.94 -14.07
C PHE A 181 -13.70 3.27 -13.62
N ASN A 182 -14.47 4.35 -13.61
CA ASN A 182 -14.03 5.63 -13.01
C ASN A 182 -14.29 5.67 -11.51
N SER A 183 -15.43 5.13 -11.09
CA SER A 183 -15.83 4.99 -9.70
C SER A 183 -16.66 3.71 -9.52
N LEU A 184 -16.61 3.12 -8.33
CA LEU A 184 -17.37 1.94 -7.95
C LEU A 184 -17.91 2.09 -6.53
N GLY A 185 -19.10 1.56 -6.28
CA GLY A 185 -19.59 1.33 -4.92
C GLY A 185 -18.89 0.13 -4.28
N PHE A 186 -18.78 0.09 -2.94
CA PHE A 186 -18.20 -1.06 -2.25
C PHE A 186 -18.96 -2.37 -2.51
N LEU A 187 -20.31 -2.33 -2.43
CA LEU A 187 -21.15 -3.49 -2.71
C LEU A 187 -21.06 -3.92 -4.18
N GLU A 188 -20.97 -2.96 -5.10
CA GLU A 188 -20.78 -3.24 -6.52
C GLU A 188 -19.45 -3.97 -6.76
N PHE A 189 -18.37 -3.52 -6.13
CA PHE A 189 -17.06 -4.16 -6.21
C PHE A 189 -17.12 -5.63 -5.74
N LEU A 190 -17.77 -5.88 -4.60
CA LEU A 190 -17.93 -7.21 -4.03
C LEU A 190 -18.80 -8.11 -4.93
N ASN A 191 -19.95 -7.61 -5.38
CA ASN A 191 -20.89 -8.37 -6.23
C ASN A 191 -20.28 -8.75 -7.58
N LYS A 192 -19.42 -7.88 -8.14
CA LYS A 192 -18.70 -8.17 -9.40
C LYS A 192 -17.49 -9.11 -9.21
N GLY A 193 -17.10 -9.44 -7.98
CA GLY A 193 -15.97 -10.34 -7.70
C GLY A 193 -14.63 -9.81 -8.20
N LEU A 194 -14.43 -8.48 -8.18
CA LEU A 194 -13.23 -7.84 -8.70
C LEU A 194 -12.01 -8.19 -7.84
N LYS A 195 -10.90 -8.60 -8.48
CA LYS A 195 -9.73 -9.19 -7.79
C LYS A 195 -8.61 -8.20 -7.45
N VAL A 196 -8.91 -6.89 -7.45
CA VAL A 196 -7.88 -5.86 -7.22
C VAL A 196 -7.47 -5.76 -5.74
N MET A 197 -8.38 -6.11 -4.83
CA MET A 197 -8.19 -6.23 -3.38
C MET A 197 -9.02 -7.41 -2.89
N ASP A 198 -8.65 -8.03 -1.77
CA ASP A 198 -9.46 -9.09 -1.18
C ASP A 198 -10.76 -8.55 -0.56
N ALA A 199 -11.79 -9.39 -0.53
CA ALA A 199 -13.11 -9.01 -0.01
C ALA A 199 -13.05 -8.50 1.44
N THR A 200 -12.21 -9.11 2.29
CA THR A 200 -12.06 -8.71 3.69
C THR A 200 -11.58 -7.27 3.82
N SER A 201 -10.58 -6.87 3.03
CA SER A 201 -10.07 -5.50 3.01
C SER A 201 -11.12 -4.50 2.53
N ILE A 202 -11.92 -4.85 1.52
CA ILE A 202 -13.00 -3.99 1.01
C ILE A 202 -14.14 -3.85 2.00
N SER A 203 -14.54 -4.94 2.67
CA SER A 203 -15.54 -4.90 3.73
C SER A 203 -15.12 -3.99 4.88
N LEU A 204 -13.86 -4.07 5.32
CA LEU A 204 -13.32 -3.16 6.35
C LEU A 204 -13.37 -1.69 5.92
N CYS A 205 -13.01 -1.39 4.66
CA CYS A 205 -13.11 -0.04 4.12
C CYS A 205 -14.56 0.44 4.04
N MET A 206 -15.49 -0.44 3.66
CA MET A 206 -16.93 -0.15 3.57
C MET A 206 -17.52 0.22 4.92
N GLU A 207 -17.26 -0.59 5.94
CA GLU A 207 -17.78 -0.37 7.31
C GLU A 207 -17.27 0.93 7.94
N ASN A 208 -16.11 1.43 7.48
CA ASN A 208 -15.46 2.62 8.02
C ASN A 208 -15.47 3.81 7.05
N ASN A 209 -16.17 3.70 5.92
CA ASN A 209 -16.25 4.72 4.88
C ASN A 209 -14.89 5.27 4.41
N ILE A 210 -13.88 4.40 4.29
CA ILE A 210 -12.54 4.79 3.82
C ILE A 210 -12.45 4.55 2.31
N PRO A 211 -12.37 5.59 1.47
CA PRO A 211 -12.26 5.41 0.04
C PRO A 211 -10.93 4.76 -0.33
N VAL A 212 -10.99 3.89 -1.34
CA VAL A 212 -9.83 3.24 -1.95
C VAL A 212 -9.64 3.82 -3.34
N ILE A 213 -8.46 4.36 -3.62
CA ILE A 213 -8.08 4.85 -4.95
C ILE A 213 -7.04 3.91 -5.53
N VAL A 214 -7.39 3.23 -6.61
CA VAL A 214 -6.50 2.35 -7.38
C VAL A 214 -5.97 3.11 -8.59
N PHE A 215 -4.65 3.19 -8.73
CA PHE A 215 -4.02 3.96 -9.79
C PHE A 215 -2.67 3.35 -10.21
N ASN A 216 -2.21 3.72 -11.42
CA ASN A 216 -0.89 3.33 -11.90
C ASN A 216 0.17 4.19 -11.22
N PHE A 217 1.05 3.56 -10.44
CA PHE A 217 2.11 4.26 -9.73
C PHE A 217 3.34 4.57 -10.60
N ASN A 218 3.50 3.91 -11.76
CA ASN A 218 4.66 4.14 -12.63
C ASN A 218 4.60 5.48 -13.37
N THR A 219 3.46 6.17 -13.35
CA THR A 219 3.33 7.51 -13.91
C THR A 219 3.75 8.54 -12.89
N ILE A 220 4.80 9.30 -13.21
CA ILE A 220 5.33 10.40 -12.39
C ILE A 220 4.21 11.38 -12.02
N GLY A 221 4.17 11.80 -10.76
CA GLY A 221 3.23 12.77 -10.20
C GLY A 221 1.83 12.23 -9.95
N ASN A 222 1.52 10.96 -10.26
CA ASN A 222 0.17 10.43 -10.04
C ASN A 222 -0.21 10.42 -8.56
N ILE A 223 0.74 10.16 -7.65
CA ILE A 223 0.45 10.18 -6.20
C ILE A 223 -0.02 11.58 -5.82
N ARG A 224 0.72 12.63 -6.21
CA ARG A 224 0.32 14.02 -5.96
C ARG A 224 -1.05 14.32 -6.55
N ARG A 225 -1.28 13.99 -7.81
CA ARG A 225 -2.54 14.30 -8.48
C ARG A 225 -3.74 13.63 -7.78
N VAL A 226 -3.60 12.37 -7.34
CA VAL A 226 -4.63 11.68 -6.52
C VAL A 226 -4.84 12.38 -5.18
N VAL A 227 -3.77 12.74 -4.47
CA VAL A 227 -3.83 13.46 -3.19
C VAL A 227 -4.57 14.80 -3.31
N PHE A 228 -4.49 15.44 -4.48
CA PHE A 228 -5.17 16.71 -4.79
C PHE A 228 -6.55 16.55 -5.45
N GLY A 229 -7.10 15.33 -5.43
CA GLY A 229 -8.46 15.02 -5.89
C GLY A 229 -8.64 14.99 -7.41
N GLU A 230 -7.57 14.87 -8.19
CA GLU A 230 -7.72 14.61 -9.63
C GLU A 230 -8.33 13.22 -9.86
N LYS A 231 -9.16 13.11 -10.91
CA LYS A 231 -9.83 11.86 -11.27
C LYS A 231 -8.86 10.90 -11.97
N ILE A 232 -7.98 10.29 -11.19
CA ILE A 232 -7.01 9.30 -11.65
C ILE A 232 -7.42 7.91 -11.19
N GLY A 233 -7.35 6.98 -12.13
CA GLY A 233 -7.69 5.58 -11.93
C GLY A 233 -9.13 5.37 -11.50
N THR A 234 -9.34 4.53 -10.50
CA THR A 234 -10.67 4.15 -10.04
C THR A 234 -10.79 4.42 -8.55
N ILE A 235 -11.84 5.12 -8.16
CA ILE A 235 -12.21 5.29 -6.75
C ILE A 235 -13.29 4.28 -6.36
N VAL A 236 -13.05 3.50 -5.30
CA VAL A 236 -14.05 2.68 -4.64
C VAL A 236 -14.46 3.39 -3.35
N LYS A 237 -15.74 3.70 -3.19
CA LYS A 237 -16.25 4.44 -2.02
C LYS A 237 -17.71 4.09 -1.72
N GLY A 238 -18.20 4.53 -0.57
CA GLY A 238 -19.63 4.51 -0.24
C GLY A 238 -20.40 5.52 -1.09
N GLU A 239 -21.72 5.33 -1.16
CA GLU A 239 -22.65 6.33 -1.72
C GLU A 239 -22.65 7.62 -0.90
#